data_AF-A0A6P0P6N7-F1
#
_entry.id   AF-A0A6P0P6N7-F1
#
_cell.length_a   1.000
_cell.length_b   1.000
_cell.length_c   1.000
_cell.angle_alpha   90.00
_cell.angle_beta   90.00
_cell.angle_gamma   90.00
#
_symmetry.space_group_name_H-M   'P 1'
#
loop_
_entity.id
_entity.type
_entity.pdbx_description
1 polymer ?
#
loop_
_entity_poly.entity_id
_entity_poly.type
_entity_poly.pdbx_seq_one_letter_code
_entity_poly.pdbx_strand_id
1 'polypeptide(L)'
;MSWSLVYANDMSGNTTAGDKNLLIEAVNQGESVRILVDSGEVQIITVAQTLWVKNGIVYAQNTSHVSVAFQGNILKFQDDSYWFMIVVDTQGNRDVIRWDVGAHNPRGHEQDRVAIKWFVG
;
A
#
# COMPACT_ATOMS: atom_id res chain seq x y z
N MET A 1 -16.43 -11.80 -10.17
CA MET A 1 -15.70 -10.52 -10.29
C MET A 1 -14.23 -10.81 -10.04
N SER A 2 -13.35 -10.31 -10.88
CA SER A 2 -11.91 -10.50 -10.77
C SER A 2 -11.23 -9.14 -10.72
N TRP A 3 -10.27 -9.01 -9.82
CA TRP A 3 -9.40 -7.84 -9.73
C TRP A 3 -8.55 -7.74 -11.00
N SER A 4 -8.55 -6.56 -11.63
CA SER A 4 -7.74 -6.29 -12.83
C SER A 4 -6.72 -5.18 -12.55
N LEU A 5 -5.52 -5.31 -13.11
CA LEU A 5 -4.48 -4.28 -13.02
C LEU A 5 -4.92 -3.09 -13.88
N VAL A 6 -5.15 -1.93 -13.26
CA VAL A 6 -5.57 -0.71 -13.97
C VAL A 6 -4.45 0.31 -14.10
N TYR A 7 -3.50 0.32 -13.16
CA TYR A 7 -2.39 1.27 -13.15
C TYR A 7 -1.18 0.71 -12.40
N ALA A 8 0.02 1.07 -12.81
CA ALA A 8 1.24 0.83 -12.07
C ALA A 8 2.21 2.01 -12.23
N ASN A 9 2.91 2.34 -11.15
CA ASN A 9 3.97 3.33 -11.12
C ASN A 9 5.28 2.76 -10.54
N ASP A 10 6.41 3.27 -11.00
CA ASP A 10 7.70 3.02 -10.38
C ASP A 10 7.89 3.88 -9.10
N MET A 11 9.06 3.74 -8.45
CA MET A 11 9.41 4.52 -7.24
C MET A 11 9.48 6.03 -7.52
N SER A 12 9.72 6.45 -8.76
CA SER A 12 9.78 7.84 -9.17
C SER A 12 8.40 8.41 -9.51
N GLY A 13 7.34 7.59 -9.50
CA GLY A 13 5.99 7.97 -9.88
C GLY A 13 5.75 7.93 -11.39
N ASN A 14 6.67 7.37 -12.17
CA ASN A 14 6.47 7.20 -13.60
C ASN A 14 5.54 6.02 -13.85
N THR A 15 4.60 6.18 -14.76
CA THR A 15 3.73 5.10 -15.22
C THR A 15 4.54 3.98 -15.84
N THR A 16 4.34 2.75 -15.36
CA THR A 16 4.96 1.54 -15.92
C THR A 16 3.93 0.61 -16.57
N ALA A 17 2.65 0.74 -16.23
CA ALA A 17 1.55 0.04 -16.89
C ALA A 17 0.21 0.76 -16.67
N GLY A 18 -0.75 0.52 -17.56
CA GLY A 18 -2.12 0.99 -17.43
C GLY A 18 -2.29 2.50 -17.57
N ASP A 19 -3.42 3.02 -17.08
CA ASP A 19 -3.77 4.44 -17.15
C ASP A 19 -4.23 4.92 -15.76
N LYS A 20 -3.56 5.96 -15.24
CA LYS A 20 -3.89 6.57 -13.95
C LYS A 20 -5.30 7.16 -13.95
N ASN A 21 -5.80 7.63 -15.09
CA ASN A 21 -7.15 8.19 -15.18
C ASN A 21 -8.22 7.11 -14.95
N LEU A 22 -7.99 5.87 -15.40
CA LEU A 22 -8.89 4.75 -15.11
C LEU A 22 -8.93 4.41 -13.62
N LEU A 23 -7.77 4.48 -12.94
CA LEU A 23 -7.73 4.33 -11.48
C LEU A 23 -8.49 5.46 -10.78
N ILE A 24 -8.31 6.70 -11.20
CA ILE A 24 -9.03 7.86 -10.64
C ILE A 24 -10.54 7.70 -10.83
N GLU A 25 -10.98 7.28 -12.02
CA GLU A 25 -12.38 7.03 -12.32
C GLU A 25 -12.97 5.94 -11.43
N ALA A 26 -12.30 4.78 -11.33
CA ALA A 26 -12.73 3.68 -10.47
C ALA A 26 -12.86 4.10 -9.00
N VAL A 27 -11.88 4.86 -8.47
CA VAL A 27 -11.93 5.39 -7.09
C VAL A 27 -13.12 6.32 -6.92
N ASN A 28 -13.39 7.21 -7.88
CA ASN A 28 -14.53 8.12 -7.82
C ASN A 28 -15.89 7.40 -7.96
N GLN A 29 -15.92 6.24 -8.60
CA GLN A 29 -17.10 5.37 -8.69
C GLN A 29 -17.31 4.52 -7.42
N GLY A 30 -16.38 4.58 -6.46
CA GLY A 30 -16.45 3.81 -5.21
C GLY A 30 -16.06 2.34 -5.39
N GLU A 31 -15.34 2.00 -6.46
CA GLU A 31 -14.83 0.65 -6.64
C GLU A 31 -13.80 0.30 -5.57
N SER A 32 -13.71 -0.99 -5.25
CA SER A 32 -12.70 -1.45 -4.30
C SER A 32 -11.32 -1.39 -4.98
N VAL A 33 -10.28 -1.03 -4.22
CA VAL A 33 -8.89 -0.99 -4.71
C VAL A 33 -8.00 -1.94 -3.89
N ARG A 34 -7.15 -2.69 -4.58
CA ARG A 34 -6.01 -3.39 -3.97
C ARG A 34 -4.71 -2.79 -4.48
N ILE A 35 -3.74 -2.73 -3.61
CA ILE A 35 -2.39 -2.27 -3.91
C ILE A 35 -1.40 -3.41 -3.73
N LEU A 36 -0.46 -3.53 -4.66
CA LEU A 36 0.78 -4.28 -4.47
C LEU A 36 1.89 -3.25 -4.27
N VAL A 37 2.48 -3.25 -3.09
CA VAL A 37 3.65 -2.44 -2.74
C VAL A 37 4.90 -3.29 -2.94
N ASP A 38 5.77 -2.86 -3.84
CA ASP A 38 7.01 -3.55 -4.17
C ASP A 38 8.20 -2.82 -3.53
N SER A 39 8.75 -3.43 -2.48
CA SER A 39 9.96 -2.96 -1.79
C SER A 39 11.22 -3.75 -2.16
N GLY A 40 11.20 -4.46 -3.29
CA GLY A 40 12.35 -5.23 -3.80
C GLY A 40 12.44 -6.64 -3.23
N GLU A 41 12.76 -6.78 -1.94
CA GLU A 41 12.96 -8.10 -1.31
C GLU A 41 11.62 -8.85 -1.11
N VAL A 42 10.56 -8.11 -0.78
CA VAL A 42 9.22 -8.63 -0.54
C VAL A 42 8.20 -7.71 -1.20
N GLN A 43 7.15 -8.32 -1.74
CA GLN A 43 5.96 -7.64 -2.23
C GLN A 43 4.81 -7.84 -1.24
N ILE A 44 4.11 -6.74 -0.91
CA ILE A 44 2.95 -6.76 -0.04
C ILE A 44 1.72 -6.45 -0.88
N ILE A 45 0.74 -7.35 -0.91
CA ILE A 45 -0.56 -7.10 -1.55
C ILE A 45 -1.59 -6.89 -0.45
N THR A 46 -2.27 -5.74 -0.47
CA THR A 46 -3.28 -5.41 0.54
C THR A 46 -4.44 -4.60 -0.05
N VAL A 47 -5.54 -4.50 0.70
CA VAL A 47 -6.68 -3.64 0.35
C VAL A 47 -6.37 -2.19 0.72
N ALA A 48 -6.79 -1.26 -0.13
CA ALA A 48 -6.87 0.14 0.23
C ALA A 48 -8.16 0.36 1.04
N GLN A 49 -8.02 0.67 2.32
CA GLN A 49 -9.17 0.83 3.23
C GLN A 49 -9.78 2.22 3.12
N THR A 50 -8.93 3.22 2.92
CA THR A 50 -9.33 4.60 2.65
C THR A 50 -8.59 5.07 1.42
N LEU A 51 -9.32 5.74 0.52
CA LEU A 51 -8.81 6.27 -0.73
C LEU A 51 -9.07 7.77 -0.80
N TRP A 52 -8.13 8.50 -1.40
CA TRP A 52 -8.30 9.91 -1.73
C TRP A 52 -7.84 10.18 -3.14
N VAL A 53 -8.50 11.13 -3.80
CA VAL A 53 -8.03 11.72 -5.06
C VAL A 53 -7.81 13.20 -4.81
N LYS A 54 -6.59 13.68 -5.09
CA LYS A 54 -6.26 15.11 -5.03
C LYS A 54 -5.26 15.44 -6.12
N ASN A 55 -5.55 16.47 -6.92
CA ASN A 55 -4.65 16.96 -7.99
C ASN A 55 -4.15 15.85 -8.95
N GLY A 56 -5.02 14.89 -9.30
CA GLY A 56 -4.66 13.79 -10.21
C GLY A 56 -3.72 12.74 -9.59
N ILE A 57 -3.61 12.71 -8.26
CA ILE A 57 -2.89 11.70 -7.48
C ILE A 57 -3.91 10.90 -6.70
N VAL A 58 -3.78 9.57 -6.74
CA VAL A 58 -4.54 8.66 -5.89
C VAL A 58 -3.68 8.27 -4.70
N TYR A 59 -4.27 8.35 -3.51
CA TYR A 59 -3.68 7.95 -2.23
C TYR A 59 -4.46 6.78 -1.66
N ALA A 60 -3.76 5.78 -1.12
CA ALA A 60 -4.36 4.63 -0.45
C ALA A 60 -3.77 4.45 0.93
N GLN A 61 -4.62 4.20 1.93
CA GLN A 61 -4.21 3.85 3.28
C GLN A 61 -4.56 2.39 3.61
N ASN A 62 -3.68 1.74 4.35
CA ASN A 62 -3.97 0.49 5.06
C ASN A 62 -3.45 0.58 6.50
N THR A 63 -4.32 0.31 7.48
CA THR A 63 -4.02 0.37 8.92
C THR A 63 -4.10 -0.99 9.61
N SER A 64 -4.30 -2.08 8.86
CA SER A 64 -4.60 -3.41 9.43
C SER A 64 -3.46 -4.42 9.34
N HIS A 65 -2.28 -4.02 8.89
CA HIS A 65 -1.13 -4.91 8.86
C HIS A 65 -0.49 -4.99 10.25
N VAL A 66 -0.44 -6.20 10.82
CA VAL A 66 0.31 -6.54 12.04
C VAL A 66 1.64 -7.16 11.62
N SER A 67 2.74 -6.74 12.23
CA SER A 67 4.08 -7.07 11.79
C SER A 67 4.34 -8.58 11.73
N VAL A 68 4.85 -9.00 10.57
CA VAL A 68 5.27 -10.36 10.28
C VAL A 68 6.74 -10.40 9.90
N ALA A 69 7.37 -11.56 10.00
CA ALA A 69 8.72 -11.82 9.55
C ALA A 69 8.83 -13.21 8.94
N PHE A 70 9.71 -13.35 7.95
CA PHE A 70 10.04 -14.65 7.37
C PHE A 70 11.07 -15.39 8.25
N GLN A 71 10.80 -16.66 8.51
CA GLN A 71 11.75 -17.63 9.06
C GLN A 71 11.94 -18.74 8.01
N GLY A 72 12.90 -18.55 7.10
CA GLY A 72 12.96 -19.33 5.86
C GLY A 72 11.72 -19.07 5.02
N ASN A 73 11.02 -20.13 4.61
CA ASN A 73 9.78 -20.03 3.81
C ASN A 73 8.50 -19.90 4.67
N ILE A 74 8.62 -19.70 5.98
CA ILE A 74 7.48 -19.54 6.89
C ILE A 74 7.30 -18.07 7.23
N LEU A 75 6.11 -17.53 6.97
CA LEU A 75 5.70 -16.20 7.43
C LEU A 75 5.00 -16.32 8.79
N LYS A 76 5.49 -15.61 9.81
CA LYS A 76 4.90 -15.61 11.16
C LYS A 76 4.80 -14.20 11.72
N PHE A 77 3.91 -14.00 12.69
CA PHE A 77 3.91 -12.78 13.50
C PHE A 77 5.23 -12.66 14.28
N GLN A 78 5.69 -11.43 14.47
CA GLN A 78 6.87 -11.17 15.30
C GLN A 78 6.51 -11.32 16.78
N ASP A 79 7.42 -11.82 17.63
CA ASP A 79 7.16 -11.96 19.07
C ASP A 79 6.86 -10.59 19.72
N ASP A 80 7.60 -9.56 19.26
CA ASP A 80 7.37 -8.15 19.60
C ASP A 80 6.54 -7.48 18.49
N SER A 81 5.28 -7.92 18.37
CA SER A 81 4.36 -7.50 17.30
C SER A 81 3.94 -6.04 17.40
N TYR A 82 3.83 -5.39 16.23
CA TYR A 82 3.41 -4.00 16.11
C TYR A 82 2.47 -3.81 14.92
N TRP A 83 1.59 -2.81 15.01
CA TRP A 83 0.86 -2.29 13.86
C TRP A 83 1.83 -1.65 12.86
N PHE A 84 1.70 -2.00 11.60
CA PHE A 84 2.42 -1.43 10.47
C PHE A 84 1.40 -0.76 9.55
N MET A 85 1.24 0.54 9.68
CA MET A 85 0.23 1.28 8.90
C MET A 85 0.92 2.04 7.77
N ILE A 86 0.32 2.00 6.59
CA ILE A 86 0.87 2.62 5.39
C ILE A 86 -0.10 3.61 4.77
N VAL A 87 0.47 4.67 4.20
CA VAL A 87 -0.15 5.47 3.13
C VAL A 87 0.77 5.39 1.92
N VAL A 88 0.21 5.11 0.74
CA VAL A 88 0.95 5.10 -0.53
C VAL A 88 0.26 5.97 -1.56
N ASP A 89 0.99 6.45 -2.56
CA ASP A 89 0.42 7.24 -3.64
C ASP A 89 0.96 6.92 -5.04
N THR A 90 0.26 7.41 -6.06
CA THR A 90 0.64 7.22 -7.48
C THR A 90 1.92 7.97 -7.89
N GLN A 91 2.56 8.72 -6.99
CA GLN A 91 3.89 9.30 -7.20
C GLN A 91 5.00 8.40 -6.64
N GLY A 92 4.65 7.23 -6.10
CA GLY A 92 5.58 6.28 -5.53
C GLY A 92 5.97 6.59 -4.09
N ASN A 93 5.35 7.58 -3.42
CA ASN A 93 5.64 7.84 -2.02
C ASN A 93 4.98 6.78 -1.14
N ARG A 94 5.65 6.40 -0.06
CA ARG A 94 5.09 5.61 1.02
C ARG A 94 5.44 6.26 2.36
N ASP A 95 4.42 6.50 3.16
CA ASP A 95 4.51 6.90 4.55
C ASP A 95 4.16 5.70 5.43
N VAL A 96 5.00 5.40 6.41
CA VAL A 96 4.83 4.25 7.30
C VAL A 96 4.90 4.72 8.74
N ILE A 97 3.88 4.36 9.53
CA ILE A 97 3.90 4.52 10.99
C ILE A 97 3.77 3.16 11.68
N ARG A 98 4.43 3.03 12.83
CA ARG A 98 4.44 1.79 13.62
C ARG A 98 4.07 2.05 15.07
N TRP A 99 3.23 1.18 15.63
CA TRP A 99 2.75 1.27 17.02
C TRP A 99 2.68 -0.12 17.65
N ASP A 100 3.02 -0.25 18.93
CA ASP A 100 2.92 -1.53 19.64
C ASP A 100 1.48 -2.08 19.60
N VAL A 101 1.33 -3.40 19.40
CA VAL A 101 0.02 -4.03 19.55
C VAL A 101 -0.38 -4.04 21.02
N GLY A 102 -1.57 -3.52 21.34
CA GLY A 102 -2.10 -3.50 22.71
C GLY A 102 -1.62 -2.31 23.57
N ALA A 103 -0.80 -1.42 23.04
CA ALA A 103 -0.35 -0.21 23.72
C ALA A 103 -0.33 1.00 22.77
N HIS A 104 -0.49 2.21 23.31
CA HIS A 104 -0.32 3.45 22.55
C HIS A 104 1.12 3.94 22.64
N ASN A 105 2.07 3.13 22.17
CA ASN A 105 3.49 3.46 22.13
C ASN A 105 4.00 3.49 20.68
N PRO A 106 4.54 4.62 20.19
CA PRO A 106 5.06 4.72 18.83
C PRO A 106 6.41 4.01 18.71
N ARG A 107 6.62 3.28 17.62
CA ARG A 107 7.88 2.58 17.33
C ARG A 107 8.71 3.21 16.22
N GLY A 108 8.07 4.02 15.37
CA GLY A 108 8.77 4.68 14.28
C GLY A 108 7.81 5.27 13.26
N HIS A 109 8.35 6.25 12.53
CA HIS A 109 7.71 6.91 11.41
C HIS A 109 8.78 7.14 10.35
N GLU A 110 8.56 6.62 9.16
CA GLU A 110 9.48 6.78 8.03
C GLU A 110 8.73 7.09 6.74
N GLN A 111 9.45 7.71 5.82
CA GLN A 111 9.00 7.98 4.46
C GLN A 111 10.04 7.48 3.48
N ASP A 112 9.59 6.76 2.48
CA ASP A 112 10.42 6.26 1.40
C ASP A 112 9.64 6.21 0.08
N ARG A 113 10.28 5.64 -0.95
CA ARG A 113 9.68 5.51 -2.27
C ARG A 113 9.70 4.06 -2.75
N VAL A 114 8.58 3.61 -3.30
CA VAL A 114 8.31 2.21 -3.68
C VAL A 114 7.54 2.15 -4.99
N ALA A 115 7.71 1.07 -5.74
CA ALA A 115 6.88 0.81 -6.91
C ALA A 115 5.54 0.24 -6.46
N ILE A 116 4.44 0.65 -7.12
CA ILE A 116 3.08 0.29 -6.71
C ILE A 116 2.28 -0.15 -7.92
N LYS A 117 1.55 -1.25 -7.77
CA LYS A 117 0.52 -1.69 -8.73
C LYS A 117 -0.85 -1.55 -8.10
N TRP A 118 -1.81 -1.08 -8.89
CA TRP A 118 -3.15 -0.73 -8.47
C TRP A 118 -4.16 -1.59 -9.22
N PHE A 119 -4.96 -2.34 -8.46
CA PHE A 119 -5.96 -3.24 -8.97
C PHE A 119 -7.35 -2.75 -8.55
N VAL A 120 -8.32 -2.94 -9.44
CA VAL A 120 -9.74 -2.59 -9.23
C VAL A 120 -10.59 -3.83 -9.48
N GLY A 121 -11.67 -4.04 -8.71
CA GLY A 121 -12.51 -5.22 -8.81
C GLY A 121 -13.84 -5.15 -8.08
#